data_AF-A0A9R0XR69-F1
#
_entry.id   AF-A0A9R0XR69-F1
#
_cell.length_a   1.000
_cell.length_b   1.000
_cell.length_c   1.000
_cell.angle_alpha   90.00
_cell.angle_beta   90.00
_cell.angle_gamma   90.00
#
_symmetry.space_group_name_H-M   'P 1'
#
loop_
_entity.id
_entity.type
_entity.pdbx_description
1 polymer ?
#
loop_
_entity_poly.entity_id
_entity_poly.type
_entity_poly.pdbx_seq_one_letter_code
_entity_poly.pdbx_strand_id
1 'polypeptide(L)'
;MTYLAPLPTFYRIYRSKSTQGFQSVPYVVALFSAMLWIYYALLKSDELLLITINSAGCVIETIYIVMYLAYAPKQAKLFTAKILLLLNVGVFGLILLLTLLLAGGEKRVIMLGWVCVGFSVSVFVAPLSVIRLVVRTRSVEFMPFSLSLSLTVSAVVWFLYGLLIKDKYVALPNILGFAFGVIQMGLYALYCNATPRPAPKEVDAPMPEHVINVAKLGPAAAMELNTPAAVRPATTENIVACASGETKEISVEKIYIFFLVEAGMLLWQWTALGIQICSAAKSSLWRALAHGPDLIHQILFELKNTQELIYLLPEPVNSTNPPSNNYTRSITPNLPMRPRDHMWKKPSYGMVKVNVDAAFHADTLSGASGAVVRDDKVDFIAAASWFIPHVWDVDSAELMAIRNGIYLLSSIGCTKIEVESDCLFAVETLQSMDDYMRPDGAVVAECKQLSIDFNKLSFKHCYREANRVADELGKHCFSIRVPGSWDDIIPDFISHLLVNDMSII
;
A
#
# COMPACT_ATOMS: atom_id res chain seq x y z
N MET A 1 -5.34 -22.96 -9.57
CA MET A 1 -4.23 -22.04 -9.94
C MET A 1 -4.62 -20.58 -9.83
N THR A 2 -5.71 -20.12 -10.47
CA THR A 2 -6.11 -18.69 -10.48
C THR A 2 -6.42 -18.11 -9.09
N TYR A 3 -7.15 -18.81 -8.22
CA TYR A 3 -7.39 -18.36 -6.82
C TYR A 3 -6.11 -18.26 -5.97
N LEU A 4 -5.05 -18.97 -6.34
CA LEU A 4 -3.77 -18.93 -5.63
C LEU A 4 -2.80 -17.90 -6.22
N ALA A 5 -3.16 -17.24 -7.32
CA ALA A 5 -2.32 -16.21 -7.94
C ALA A 5 -1.96 -15.05 -6.98
N PRO A 6 -2.84 -14.61 -6.06
CA PRO A 6 -2.50 -13.58 -5.07
C PRO A 6 -1.64 -14.07 -3.90
N LEU A 7 -1.37 -15.38 -3.78
CA LEU A 7 -0.67 -15.95 -2.63
C LEU A 7 0.71 -15.31 -2.38
N PRO A 8 1.57 -15.07 -3.40
CA PRO A 8 2.83 -14.36 -3.20
C PRO A 8 2.63 -12.94 -2.66
N THR A 9 1.58 -12.24 -3.11
CA THR A 9 1.23 -10.91 -2.60
C THR A 9 0.83 -10.96 -1.13
N PHE A 10 -0.03 -11.91 -0.73
CA PHE A 10 -0.43 -12.05 0.67
C PHE A 10 0.68 -12.57 1.58
N TYR A 11 1.60 -13.37 1.05
CA TYR A 11 2.82 -13.72 1.77
C TYR A 11 3.67 -12.48 2.06
N ARG A 12 3.80 -11.55 1.09
CA ARG A 12 4.45 -10.24 1.31
C ARG A 12 3.72 -9.39 2.35
N ILE A 13 2.39 -9.33 2.30
CA ILE A 13 1.57 -8.63 3.31
C ILE A 13 1.81 -9.22 4.70
N TYR A 14 1.82 -10.55 4.82
CA TYR A 14 2.07 -11.24 6.08
C TYR A 14 3.48 -10.99 6.65
N ARG A 15 4.50 -11.00 5.78
CA ARG A 15 5.90 -10.76 6.16
C ARG A 15 6.17 -9.30 6.52
N SER A 16 5.59 -8.37 5.77
CA SER A 16 5.77 -6.93 5.97
C SER A 16 4.87 -6.34 7.06
N LYS A 17 3.86 -7.11 7.51
CA LYS A 17 2.83 -6.64 8.46
C LYS A 17 2.10 -5.38 8.01
N SER A 18 2.06 -5.13 6.71
CA SER A 18 1.43 -3.97 6.07
C SER A 18 0.85 -4.39 4.72
N THR A 19 -0.23 -3.73 4.28
CA THR A 19 -0.80 -3.98 2.95
C THR A 19 -0.02 -3.33 1.81
N GLN A 20 1.05 -2.57 2.08
CA GLN A 20 1.97 -2.02 1.05
C GLN A 20 1.27 -1.31 -0.14
N GLY A 21 0.09 -0.70 0.10
CA GLY A 21 -0.70 -0.04 -0.95
C GLY A 21 -1.55 -0.99 -1.82
N PHE A 22 -1.46 -2.31 -1.62
CA PHE A 22 -2.36 -3.26 -2.28
C PHE A 22 -3.83 -2.97 -1.94
N GLN A 23 -4.70 -3.22 -2.91
CA GLN A 23 -6.13 -2.95 -2.81
C GLN A 23 -6.89 -4.21 -2.43
N SER A 24 -7.93 -4.07 -1.61
CA SER A 24 -8.81 -5.18 -1.22
C SER A 24 -9.92 -5.49 -2.23
N VAL A 25 -10.22 -4.54 -3.13
CA VAL A 25 -11.35 -4.60 -4.07
C VAL A 25 -11.40 -5.91 -4.86
N PRO A 26 -10.30 -6.43 -5.46
CA PRO A 26 -10.35 -7.66 -6.24
C PRO A 26 -10.86 -8.86 -5.46
N TYR A 27 -10.49 -8.97 -4.17
CA TYR A 27 -10.87 -10.09 -3.31
C TYR A 27 -12.33 -9.99 -2.87
N VAL A 28 -12.80 -8.78 -2.56
CA VAL A 28 -14.21 -8.53 -2.20
C VAL A 28 -15.14 -8.78 -3.40
N VAL A 29 -14.70 -8.43 -4.61
CA VAL A 29 -15.43 -8.68 -5.87
C VAL A 29 -15.42 -10.17 -6.23
N ALA A 30 -14.28 -10.86 -6.03
CA ALA A 30 -14.17 -12.30 -6.27
C ALA A 30 -15.03 -13.12 -5.31
N LEU A 31 -15.08 -12.75 -4.03
CA LEU A 31 -15.97 -13.36 -3.04
C LEU A 31 -17.44 -13.22 -3.46
N PHE A 32 -17.86 -12.02 -3.85
CA PHE A 32 -19.23 -11.78 -4.32
C PHE A 32 -19.56 -12.62 -5.57
N SER A 33 -18.62 -12.73 -6.50
CA SER A 33 -18.76 -13.59 -7.69
C SER A 33 -19.00 -15.05 -7.28
N ALA A 34 -18.16 -15.57 -6.38
CA ALA A 34 -18.24 -16.96 -5.95
C ALA A 34 -19.58 -17.26 -5.24
N MET A 35 -20.07 -16.35 -4.39
CA MET A 35 -21.38 -16.47 -3.76
C MET A 35 -22.53 -16.48 -4.78
N LEU A 36 -22.49 -15.62 -5.80
CA LEU A 36 -23.50 -15.61 -6.87
C LEU A 36 -23.53 -16.93 -7.64
N TRP A 37 -22.36 -17.47 -8.00
CA TRP A 37 -22.26 -18.73 -8.73
C TRP A 37 -22.69 -19.94 -7.89
N ILE A 38 -22.43 -19.95 -6.58
CA ILE A 38 -22.98 -20.96 -5.67
C ILE A 38 -24.50 -20.87 -5.64
N TYR A 39 -25.06 -19.67 -5.47
CA TYR A 39 -26.52 -19.49 -5.46
C TYR A 39 -27.15 -19.95 -6.79
N TYR A 40 -26.52 -19.64 -7.91
CA TYR A 40 -26.95 -20.10 -9.23
C TYR A 40 -26.97 -21.62 -9.35
N ALA A 41 -25.88 -22.28 -8.95
CA ALA A 41 -25.74 -23.73 -9.04
C ALA A 41 -26.74 -24.48 -8.15
N LEU A 42 -26.98 -23.98 -6.93
CA LEU A 42 -27.98 -24.55 -6.00
C LEU A 42 -29.41 -24.49 -6.54
N LEU A 43 -29.75 -23.44 -7.30
CA LEU A 43 -31.09 -23.32 -7.87
C LEU A 43 -31.31 -24.16 -9.13
N LYS A 44 -30.25 -24.42 -9.90
CA LYS A 44 -30.38 -25.03 -11.23
C LYS A 44 -30.50 -26.55 -11.20
N SER A 45 -29.69 -27.25 -10.39
CA SER A 45 -29.73 -28.69 -10.07
C SER A 45 -28.35 -29.09 -9.51
N ASP A 46 -28.04 -28.76 -8.26
CA ASP A 46 -26.82 -29.16 -7.52
C ASP A 46 -25.58 -29.47 -8.40
N GLU A 47 -25.18 -28.50 -9.24
CA GLU A 47 -24.04 -28.65 -10.16
C GLU A 47 -22.75 -28.72 -9.35
N LEU A 48 -22.38 -29.93 -8.94
CA LEU A 48 -21.34 -30.21 -7.96
C LEU A 48 -20.01 -29.54 -8.32
N LEU A 49 -19.65 -29.48 -9.59
CA LEU A 49 -18.40 -28.87 -10.05
C LEU A 49 -18.42 -27.34 -9.88
N LEU A 50 -19.54 -26.65 -10.15
CA LEU A 50 -19.67 -25.22 -9.85
C LEU A 50 -19.67 -24.95 -8.35
N ILE A 51 -20.37 -25.76 -7.57
CA ILE A 51 -20.48 -25.56 -6.12
C ILE A 51 -19.10 -25.75 -5.48
N THR A 52 -18.41 -26.84 -5.79
CA THR A 52 -17.11 -27.18 -5.16
C THR A 52 -16.04 -26.12 -5.42
N ILE A 53 -15.86 -25.67 -6.66
CA ILE A 53 -14.83 -24.69 -7.00
C ILE A 53 -15.12 -23.30 -6.44
N ASN A 54 -16.38 -22.84 -6.47
CA ASN A 54 -16.73 -21.54 -5.92
C ASN A 54 -16.77 -21.57 -4.39
N SER A 55 -17.08 -22.72 -3.76
CA SER A 55 -16.96 -22.87 -2.30
C SER A 55 -15.51 -22.78 -1.85
N ALA A 56 -14.59 -23.44 -2.56
CA ALA A 56 -13.16 -23.26 -2.33
C ALA A 56 -12.72 -21.81 -2.56
N GLY A 57 -13.26 -21.16 -3.60
CA GLY A 57 -13.07 -19.74 -3.87
C GLY A 57 -13.51 -18.85 -2.70
N CYS A 58 -14.73 -19.03 -2.16
CA CYS A 58 -15.22 -18.30 -1.00
C CYS A 58 -14.28 -18.43 0.19
N VAL A 59 -13.78 -19.63 0.49
CA VAL A 59 -12.84 -19.85 1.60
C VAL A 59 -11.54 -19.10 1.36
N ILE A 60 -10.94 -19.23 0.16
CA ILE A 60 -9.66 -18.59 -0.17
C ILE A 60 -9.79 -17.06 -0.15
N GLU A 61 -10.82 -16.50 -0.77
CA GLU A 61 -11.04 -15.04 -0.81
C GLU A 61 -11.35 -14.48 0.58
N THR A 62 -12.07 -15.22 1.42
CA THR A 62 -12.29 -14.84 2.83
C THR A 62 -10.96 -14.80 3.59
N ILE A 63 -10.09 -15.79 3.42
CA ILE A 63 -8.75 -15.78 4.03
C ILE A 63 -7.96 -14.54 3.59
N TYR A 64 -7.97 -14.21 2.30
CA TYR A 64 -7.32 -13.02 1.77
C TYR A 64 -7.89 -11.72 2.36
N ILE A 65 -9.21 -11.59 2.44
CA ILE A 65 -9.86 -10.41 3.03
C ILE A 65 -9.51 -10.29 4.52
N VAL A 66 -9.53 -11.38 5.28
CA VAL A 66 -9.16 -11.40 6.70
C VAL A 66 -7.69 -11.00 6.89
N MET A 67 -6.78 -11.56 6.09
CA MET A 67 -5.37 -11.18 6.11
C MET A 67 -5.19 -9.70 5.75
N TYR A 68 -5.90 -9.20 4.74
CA TYR A 68 -5.87 -7.78 4.38
C TYR A 68 -6.32 -6.89 5.54
N LEU A 69 -7.48 -7.20 6.14
CA LEU A 69 -8.04 -6.46 7.26
C LEU A 69 -7.16 -6.53 8.51
N ALA A 70 -6.38 -7.60 8.71
CA ALA A 70 -5.44 -7.69 9.82
C ALA A 70 -4.34 -6.61 9.70
N TYR A 71 -3.76 -6.46 8.51
CA TYR A 71 -2.55 -5.66 8.28
C TYR A 71 -2.78 -4.29 7.63
N ALA A 72 -4.00 -3.97 7.18
CA ALA A 72 -4.33 -2.70 6.54
C ALA A 72 -4.31 -1.50 7.52
N PRO A 73 -4.06 -0.27 7.05
CA PRO A 73 -4.26 0.93 7.86
C PRO A 73 -5.76 1.18 8.13
N LYS A 74 -6.08 1.92 9.20
CA LYS A 74 -7.47 2.16 9.67
C LYS A 74 -8.43 2.61 8.55
N GLN A 75 -7.99 3.55 7.70
CA GLN A 75 -8.79 4.05 6.58
C GLN A 75 -9.11 2.96 5.56
N ALA A 76 -8.10 2.16 5.18
CA ALA A 76 -8.29 1.04 4.25
C ALA A 76 -9.15 -0.06 4.87
N LYS A 77 -9.01 -0.38 6.17
CA LYS A 77 -9.90 -1.32 6.86
C LYS A 77 -11.36 -0.87 6.79
N LEU A 78 -11.63 0.41 7.07
CA LEU A 78 -12.98 0.96 7.02
C LEU A 78 -13.54 0.94 5.60
N PHE A 79 -12.73 1.28 4.60
CA PHE A 79 -13.12 1.18 3.19
C PHE A 79 -13.47 -0.26 2.81
N THR A 80 -12.59 -1.23 3.12
CA THR A 80 -12.82 -2.66 2.87
C THR A 80 -14.08 -3.16 3.57
N ALA A 81 -14.29 -2.82 4.84
CA ALA A 81 -15.48 -3.21 5.58
C ALA A 81 -16.76 -2.63 4.96
N LYS A 82 -16.73 -1.36 4.50
CA LYS A 82 -17.86 -0.74 3.81
C LYS A 82 -18.20 -1.45 2.51
N ILE A 83 -17.22 -1.72 1.65
CA ILE A 83 -17.49 -2.41 0.37
C ILE A 83 -17.89 -3.87 0.60
N LEU A 84 -17.36 -4.54 1.62
CA LEU A 84 -17.74 -5.89 1.99
C LEU A 84 -19.22 -5.93 2.44
N LEU A 85 -19.61 -5.07 3.38
CA LEU A 85 -21.00 -4.98 3.84
C LEU A 85 -21.95 -4.56 2.71
N LEU A 86 -21.60 -3.55 1.93
CA LEU A 86 -22.45 -3.05 0.85
C LEU A 86 -22.65 -4.11 -0.24
N LEU A 87 -21.56 -4.69 -0.76
CA LEU A 87 -21.62 -5.61 -1.90
C LEU A 87 -22.00 -7.03 -1.47
N ASN A 88 -21.29 -7.61 -0.50
CA ASN A 88 -21.42 -9.02 -0.15
C ASN A 88 -22.63 -9.32 0.76
N VAL A 89 -23.07 -8.34 1.56
CA VAL A 89 -24.28 -8.51 2.39
C VAL A 89 -25.46 -7.77 1.78
N GLY A 90 -25.31 -6.47 1.48
CA GLY A 90 -26.39 -5.62 0.98
C GLY A 90 -26.88 -6.04 -0.41
N VAL A 91 -26.01 -5.94 -1.42
CA VAL A 91 -26.38 -6.25 -2.82
C VAL A 91 -26.71 -7.73 -2.97
N PHE A 92 -25.94 -8.64 -2.38
CA PHE A 92 -26.24 -10.08 -2.45
C PHE A 92 -27.58 -10.41 -1.78
N GLY A 93 -27.82 -9.88 -0.58
CA GLY A 93 -29.08 -10.05 0.15
C GLY A 93 -30.27 -9.49 -0.62
N LEU A 94 -30.10 -8.35 -1.29
CA LEU A 94 -31.12 -7.76 -2.16
C LEU A 94 -31.40 -8.65 -3.38
N ILE A 95 -30.38 -9.18 -4.05
CA ILE A 95 -30.55 -10.13 -5.17
C ILE A 95 -31.30 -11.37 -4.69
N LEU A 96 -30.91 -11.93 -3.56
CA LEU A 96 -31.58 -13.09 -2.97
C LEU A 96 -33.04 -12.77 -2.66
N LEU A 97 -33.33 -11.67 -1.96
CA LEU A 97 -34.69 -11.25 -1.62
C LEU A 97 -35.55 -11.05 -2.88
N LEU A 98 -35.06 -10.29 -3.86
CA LEU A 98 -35.80 -10.01 -5.10
C LEU A 98 -36.05 -11.28 -5.91
N THR A 99 -35.06 -12.17 -6.01
CA THR A 99 -35.23 -13.45 -6.73
C THR A 99 -36.16 -14.40 -5.99
N LEU A 100 -36.24 -14.36 -4.66
CA LEU A 100 -37.21 -15.12 -3.88
C LEU A 100 -38.64 -14.57 -4.03
N LEU A 101 -38.81 -13.26 -4.00
CA LEU A 101 -40.13 -12.61 -4.03
C LEU A 101 -40.73 -12.52 -5.44
N LEU A 102 -39.91 -12.25 -6.47
CA LEU A 102 -40.39 -11.95 -7.82
C LEU A 102 -40.40 -13.17 -8.75
N ALA A 103 -39.72 -14.26 -8.39
CA ALA A 103 -39.57 -15.42 -9.25
C ALA A 103 -39.62 -16.75 -8.49
N GLY A 104 -40.26 -17.75 -9.10
CA GLY A 104 -40.28 -19.14 -8.64
C GLY A 104 -39.78 -20.10 -9.73
N GLY A 105 -39.23 -21.24 -9.31
CA GLY A 105 -38.77 -22.29 -10.21
C GLY A 105 -37.78 -21.81 -11.28
N GLU A 106 -37.98 -22.23 -12.53
CA GLU A 106 -37.08 -21.94 -13.65
C GLU A 106 -36.89 -20.44 -13.93
N LYS A 107 -37.92 -19.61 -13.71
CA LYS A 107 -37.80 -18.15 -13.89
C LYS A 107 -36.75 -17.56 -12.97
N ARG A 108 -36.59 -18.11 -11.76
CA ARG A 108 -35.57 -17.67 -10.80
C ARG A 108 -34.17 -17.97 -11.30
N VAL A 109 -33.97 -19.18 -11.86
CA VAL A 109 -32.70 -19.59 -12.48
C VAL A 109 -32.36 -18.70 -13.66
N ILE A 110 -33.34 -18.37 -14.52
CA ILE A 110 -33.15 -17.48 -15.67
C ILE A 110 -32.73 -16.07 -15.23
N MET A 111 -33.43 -15.48 -14.25
CA MET A 111 -33.11 -14.15 -13.72
C MET A 111 -31.72 -14.12 -13.11
N LEU A 112 -31.41 -15.08 -12.23
CA LEU A 112 -30.11 -15.14 -11.56
C LEU A 112 -28.97 -15.45 -12.54
N GLY A 113 -29.21 -16.28 -13.55
CA GLY A 113 -28.24 -16.56 -14.60
C GLY A 113 -27.82 -15.29 -15.34
N TRP A 114 -28.77 -14.41 -15.68
CA TRP A 114 -28.44 -13.11 -16.29
C TRP A 114 -27.70 -12.16 -15.35
N VAL A 115 -28.01 -12.18 -14.05
CA VAL A 115 -27.25 -11.43 -13.04
C VAL A 115 -25.80 -11.94 -12.98
N CYS A 116 -25.60 -13.26 -12.97
CA CYS A 116 -24.26 -13.88 -12.99
C CYS A 116 -23.48 -13.51 -14.26
N VAL A 117 -24.13 -13.57 -15.43
CA VAL A 117 -23.52 -13.14 -16.70
C VAL A 117 -23.14 -11.66 -16.63
N GLY A 118 -24.05 -10.77 -16.24
CA GLY A 118 -23.78 -9.33 -16.16
C GLY A 118 -22.62 -8.99 -15.24
N PHE A 119 -22.57 -9.60 -14.05
CA PHE A 119 -21.46 -9.43 -13.11
C PHE A 119 -20.15 -10.03 -13.64
N SER A 120 -20.21 -11.20 -14.28
CA SER A 120 -19.02 -11.82 -14.88
C SER A 120 -18.47 -11.00 -16.06
N VAL A 121 -19.32 -10.26 -16.77
CA VAL A 121 -18.87 -9.34 -17.82
C VAL A 121 -18.21 -8.09 -17.22
N SER A 122 -18.78 -7.55 -16.13
CA SER A 122 -18.24 -6.32 -15.52
C SER A 122 -16.84 -6.50 -14.92
N VAL A 123 -16.48 -7.70 -14.46
CA VAL A 123 -15.13 -7.96 -13.94
C VAL A 123 -14.04 -7.90 -15.03
N PHE A 124 -14.40 -7.95 -16.32
CA PHE A 124 -13.45 -7.76 -17.43
C PHE A 124 -12.95 -6.31 -17.57
N VAL A 125 -13.50 -5.36 -16.80
CA VAL A 125 -12.95 -4.00 -16.72
C VAL A 125 -11.48 -4.01 -16.32
N ALA A 126 -11.06 -4.87 -15.38
CA ALA A 126 -9.66 -4.95 -14.95
C ALA A 126 -8.72 -5.43 -16.08
N PRO A 127 -8.96 -6.58 -16.75
CA PRO A 127 -8.20 -6.99 -17.94
C PRO A 127 -8.15 -5.93 -19.05
N LEU A 128 -9.26 -5.21 -19.29
CA LEU A 128 -9.31 -4.14 -20.28
C LEU A 128 -8.38 -2.98 -19.91
N SER A 129 -8.36 -2.57 -18.63
CA SER A 129 -7.44 -1.56 -18.13
C SER A 129 -5.97 -1.99 -18.28
N VAL A 130 -5.65 -3.26 -18.01
CA VAL A 130 -4.29 -3.79 -18.20
C VAL A 130 -3.91 -3.83 -19.68
N ILE A 131 -4.80 -4.26 -20.57
CA ILE A 131 -4.56 -4.23 -22.02
C ILE A 131 -4.28 -2.81 -22.50
N ARG A 132 -5.10 -1.84 -22.07
CA ARG A 132 -4.90 -0.43 -22.38
C ARG A 132 -3.54 0.05 -21.88
N LEU A 133 -3.16 -0.33 -20.67
CA LEU A 133 -1.86 -0.01 -20.07
C LEU A 133 -0.71 -0.59 -20.91
N VAL A 134 -0.77 -1.87 -21.29
CA VAL A 134 0.27 -2.52 -22.11
C VAL A 134 0.42 -1.85 -23.47
N VAL A 135 -0.69 -1.57 -24.18
CA VAL A 135 -0.63 -0.91 -25.50
C VAL A 135 -0.04 0.51 -25.38
N ARG A 136 -0.39 1.23 -24.32
CA ARG A 136 0.05 2.62 -24.09
C ARG A 136 1.51 2.70 -23.66
N THR A 137 1.97 1.78 -22.82
CA THR A 137 3.34 1.73 -22.28
C THR A 137 4.30 0.90 -23.11
N ARG A 138 3.78 0.06 -24.02
CA ARG A 138 4.55 -0.96 -24.73
C ARG A 138 5.34 -1.88 -23.79
N SER A 139 4.89 -2.06 -22.56
CA SER A 139 5.49 -2.93 -21.54
C SER A 139 4.48 -3.97 -21.09
N VAL A 140 4.96 -5.19 -20.82
CA VAL A 140 4.16 -6.34 -20.37
C VAL A 140 4.33 -6.64 -18.88
N GLU A 141 4.96 -5.73 -18.12
CA GLU A 141 5.27 -5.90 -16.70
C GLU A 141 4.05 -6.25 -15.84
N PHE A 142 2.93 -5.58 -16.08
CA PHE A 142 1.66 -5.80 -15.35
C PHE A 142 0.81 -6.94 -15.92
N MET A 143 1.32 -7.65 -16.93
CA MET A 143 0.61 -8.74 -17.62
C MET A 143 1.48 -10.01 -17.63
N PRO A 144 1.56 -10.76 -16.52
CA PRO A 144 2.35 -11.98 -16.47
C PRO A 144 1.76 -13.06 -17.38
N PHE A 145 2.57 -13.57 -18.32
CA PHE A 145 2.15 -14.55 -19.32
C PHE A 145 1.47 -15.78 -18.72
N SER A 146 2.03 -16.35 -17.65
CA SER A 146 1.48 -17.54 -17.00
C SER A 146 0.06 -17.34 -16.46
N LEU A 147 -0.26 -16.13 -16.00
CA LEU A 147 -1.60 -15.79 -15.52
C LEU A 147 -2.58 -15.68 -16.70
N SER A 148 -2.20 -14.98 -17.77
CA SER A 148 -3.01 -14.86 -18.99
C SER A 148 -3.27 -16.22 -19.65
N LEU A 149 -2.26 -17.10 -19.71
CA LEU A 149 -2.42 -18.47 -20.21
C LEU A 149 -3.38 -19.27 -19.32
N SER A 150 -3.19 -19.22 -17.99
CA SER A 150 -4.05 -19.93 -17.04
C SER A 150 -5.51 -19.47 -17.11
N LEU A 151 -5.75 -18.16 -17.25
CA LEU A 151 -7.08 -17.59 -17.42
C LEU A 151 -7.71 -18.00 -18.76
N THR A 152 -6.91 -18.06 -19.83
CA THR A 152 -7.41 -18.51 -21.15
C THR A 152 -7.82 -19.98 -21.11
N VAL A 153 -6.97 -20.86 -20.56
CA VAL A 153 -7.29 -22.28 -20.39
C VAL A 153 -8.54 -22.45 -19.51
N SER A 154 -8.64 -21.69 -18.42
CA SER A 154 -9.83 -21.67 -17.56
C SER A 154 -11.08 -21.28 -18.36
N ALA A 155 -11.02 -20.22 -19.17
CA ALA A 155 -12.14 -19.78 -19.99
C ALA A 155 -12.58 -20.86 -20.99
N VAL A 156 -11.63 -21.54 -21.65
CA VAL A 156 -11.94 -22.65 -22.56
C VAL A 156 -12.63 -23.79 -21.82
N VAL A 157 -12.10 -24.21 -20.67
CA VAL A 157 -12.67 -25.31 -19.87
C VAL A 157 -14.09 -24.98 -19.44
N TRP A 158 -14.33 -23.77 -18.91
CA TRP A 158 -15.66 -23.36 -18.46
C TRP A 158 -16.65 -23.13 -19.60
N PHE A 159 -16.18 -22.65 -20.75
CA PHE A 159 -16.99 -22.58 -21.95
C PHE A 159 -17.44 -23.98 -22.40
N LEU A 160 -16.51 -24.92 -22.51
CA LEU A 160 -16.80 -26.32 -22.88
C LEU A 160 -17.72 -26.98 -21.86
N TYR A 161 -17.47 -26.78 -20.56
CA TYR A 161 -18.36 -27.26 -19.51
C TYR A 161 -19.77 -26.70 -19.66
N GLY A 162 -19.91 -25.38 -19.85
CA GLY A 162 -21.20 -24.74 -20.12
C GLY A 162 -21.91 -25.31 -21.36
N LEU A 163 -21.19 -25.59 -22.44
CA LEU A 163 -21.74 -26.27 -23.61
C LEU A 163 -22.22 -27.69 -23.29
N LEU A 164 -21.42 -28.47 -22.52
CA LEU A 164 -21.73 -29.84 -22.14
C LEU A 164 -23.00 -29.93 -21.30
N ILE A 165 -23.17 -29.03 -20.32
CA ILE A 165 -24.38 -28.97 -19.48
C ILE A 165 -25.50 -28.13 -20.11
N LYS A 166 -25.36 -27.71 -21.37
CA LYS A 166 -26.30 -26.84 -22.11
C LYS A 166 -26.67 -25.57 -21.34
N ASP A 167 -25.70 -25.04 -20.60
CA ASP A 167 -25.79 -23.82 -19.81
C ASP A 167 -25.17 -22.63 -20.54
N LYS A 168 -26.03 -21.86 -21.21
CA LYS A 168 -25.63 -20.61 -21.86
C LYS A 168 -25.09 -19.56 -20.87
N TYR A 169 -25.54 -19.56 -19.61
CA TYR A 169 -25.12 -18.55 -18.64
C TYR A 169 -23.69 -18.77 -18.19
N VAL A 170 -23.27 -20.03 -18.07
CA VAL A 170 -21.86 -20.39 -17.85
C VAL A 170 -21.05 -20.18 -19.13
N ALA A 171 -21.57 -20.55 -20.30
CA ALA A 171 -20.80 -20.46 -21.55
C ALA A 171 -20.51 -19.01 -22.00
N LEU A 172 -21.50 -18.11 -21.96
CA LEU A 172 -21.40 -16.76 -22.52
C LEU A 172 -20.23 -15.90 -21.99
N PRO A 173 -20.04 -15.70 -20.66
CA PRO A 173 -18.95 -14.87 -20.15
C PRO A 173 -17.56 -15.45 -20.48
N ASN A 174 -17.47 -16.76 -20.63
CA ASN A 174 -16.22 -17.44 -20.96
C ASN A 174 -15.80 -17.26 -22.44
N ILE A 175 -16.72 -16.91 -23.34
CA ILE A 175 -16.37 -16.47 -24.71
C ILE A 175 -15.55 -15.18 -24.64
N LEU A 176 -15.99 -14.21 -23.83
CA LEU A 176 -15.26 -12.96 -23.62
C LEU A 176 -13.94 -13.21 -22.89
N GLY A 177 -13.94 -14.06 -21.85
CA GLY A 177 -12.73 -14.46 -21.15
C GLY A 177 -11.67 -15.05 -22.08
N PHE A 178 -12.08 -15.92 -23.01
CA PHE A 178 -11.20 -16.47 -24.04
C PHE A 178 -10.68 -15.38 -24.99
N ALA A 179 -11.55 -14.50 -25.49
CA ALA A 179 -11.15 -13.41 -26.38
C ALA A 179 -10.12 -12.48 -25.71
N PHE A 180 -10.36 -12.06 -24.46
CA PHE A 180 -9.40 -11.26 -23.70
C PHE A 180 -8.09 -12.02 -23.47
N GLY A 181 -8.14 -13.30 -23.12
CA GLY A 181 -6.96 -14.14 -22.94
C GLY A 181 -6.08 -14.23 -24.18
N VAL A 182 -6.68 -14.46 -25.36
CA VAL A 182 -5.97 -14.48 -26.64
C VAL A 182 -5.36 -13.11 -26.96
N ILE A 183 -6.11 -12.03 -26.75
CA ILE A 183 -5.59 -10.66 -26.95
C ILE A 183 -4.40 -10.39 -26.02
N GLN A 184 -4.50 -10.77 -24.74
CA GLN A 184 -3.41 -10.60 -23.77
C GLN A 184 -2.16 -11.36 -24.17
N MET A 185 -2.28 -12.63 -24.57
CA MET A 185 -1.12 -13.42 -25.01
C MET A 185 -0.53 -12.88 -26.32
N GLY A 186 -1.36 -12.41 -27.25
CA GLY A 186 -0.91 -11.77 -28.48
C GLY A 186 -0.15 -10.46 -28.21
N LEU A 187 -0.68 -9.61 -27.33
CA LEU A 187 -0.01 -8.38 -26.89
C LEU A 187 1.29 -8.69 -26.15
N TYR A 188 1.31 -9.73 -25.32
CA TYR A 188 2.51 -10.19 -24.65
C TYR A 188 3.59 -10.54 -25.68
N ALA A 189 3.27 -11.33 -26.70
CA ALA A 189 4.22 -11.70 -27.75
C ALA A 189 4.71 -10.50 -28.59
N LEU A 190 3.88 -9.48 -28.79
CA LEU A 190 4.24 -8.27 -29.53
C LEU A 190 5.12 -7.29 -28.73
N TYR A 191 4.92 -7.23 -27.41
CA TYR A 191 5.56 -6.23 -26.54
C TYR A 191 6.61 -6.81 -25.58
N CYS A 192 6.80 -8.13 -25.50
CA CYS A 192 7.78 -8.75 -24.59
C CYS A 192 9.23 -8.31 -24.85
N ASN A 193 9.56 -7.95 -26.09
CA ASN A 193 10.88 -7.46 -26.52
C ASN A 193 10.83 -5.99 -27.00
N ALA A 194 9.71 -5.30 -26.78
CA ALA A 194 9.56 -3.92 -27.23
C ALA A 194 10.29 -2.96 -26.27
N THR A 195 10.84 -1.87 -26.82
CA THR A 195 11.34 -0.77 -26.00
C THR A 195 10.16 -0.07 -25.32
N PRO A 196 10.10 -0.05 -23.98
CA PRO A 196 9.01 0.58 -23.24
C PRO A 196 8.91 2.07 -23.58
N ARG A 197 7.68 2.57 -23.69
CA ARG A 197 7.39 4.01 -23.77
C ARG A 197 6.84 4.47 -22.43
N PRO A 198 7.21 5.67 -21.95
CA PRO A 198 6.60 6.21 -20.75
C PRO A 198 5.09 6.27 -20.93
N ALA A 199 4.33 5.77 -19.95
CA ALA A 199 2.88 5.88 -19.94
C ALA A 199 2.52 7.38 -20.07
N PRO A 200 1.77 7.80 -21.09
CA PRO A 200 1.20 9.13 -21.10
C PRO A 200 0.28 9.25 -19.87
N LYS A 201 0.42 10.32 -19.09
CA LYS A 201 -0.41 10.61 -17.91
C LYS A 201 -1.89 10.45 -18.28
N GLU A 202 -2.65 9.64 -17.54
CA GLU A 202 -4.09 9.86 -17.51
C GLU A 202 -4.28 11.23 -16.87
N VAL A 203 -4.87 12.16 -17.62
CA VAL A 203 -5.45 13.36 -17.02
C VAL A 203 -6.58 12.82 -16.16
N ASP A 204 -6.37 12.78 -14.84
CA ASP A 204 -7.46 12.57 -13.91
C ASP A 204 -8.49 13.65 -14.23
N ALA A 205 -9.62 13.24 -14.83
CA ALA A 205 -10.81 14.06 -14.74
C ALA A 205 -11.04 14.28 -13.24
N PRO A 206 -11.21 15.53 -12.78
CA PRO A 206 -11.39 15.79 -11.36
C PRO A 206 -12.54 14.92 -10.85
N MET A 207 -12.24 14.04 -9.90
CA MET A 207 -13.29 13.48 -9.05
C MET A 207 -14.08 14.66 -8.49
N PRO A 208 -15.41 14.68 -8.57
CA PRO A 208 -16.19 15.77 -7.99
C PRO A 208 -15.85 15.89 -6.51
N GLU A 209 -15.16 16.97 -6.16
CA GLU A 209 -15.11 17.48 -4.81
C GLU A 209 -16.55 17.71 -4.32
N HIS A 210 -16.73 17.51 -3.01
CA HIS A 210 -17.90 17.89 -2.22
C HIS A 210 -19.15 17.01 -2.29
N VAL A 211 -19.16 15.98 -1.43
CA VAL A 211 -20.31 15.78 -0.55
C VAL A 211 -20.38 17.01 0.37
N ILE A 212 -21.33 17.88 0.06
CA ILE A 212 -21.71 19.05 0.86
C ILE A 212 -22.01 18.59 2.29
N ASN A 213 -21.32 19.21 3.26
CA ASN A 213 -21.76 19.25 4.66
C ASN A 213 -23.15 19.88 4.73
N VAL A 214 -24.19 19.05 4.76
CA VAL A 214 -25.53 19.48 5.14
C VAL A 214 -25.59 19.55 6.66
N ALA A 215 -25.08 20.64 7.22
CA ALA A 215 -25.40 21.10 8.57
C ALA A 215 -25.02 22.59 8.73
N LYS A 216 -25.71 23.47 7.99
CA LYS A 216 -26.10 24.81 8.48
C LYS A 216 -26.98 25.50 7.45
N LEU A 217 -28.28 25.43 7.68
CA LEU A 217 -29.27 26.35 7.14
C LEU A 217 -30.08 26.87 8.33
N GLY A 218 -30.01 28.18 8.56
CA GLY A 218 -30.78 28.93 9.55
C GLY A 218 -30.09 30.23 9.95
N PRO A 219 -30.79 31.38 9.97
CA PRO A 219 -30.42 32.53 9.14
C PRO A 219 -29.84 33.74 9.91
N ALA A 220 -29.34 34.68 9.13
CA ALA A 220 -28.78 35.97 9.51
C ALA A 220 -29.67 36.81 10.46
N ALA A 221 -29.01 37.51 11.39
CA ALA A 221 -29.42 38.84 11.85
C ALA A 221 -28.24 39.60 12.49
N ALA A 222 -28.04 40.83 11.98
CA ALA A 222 -27.54 42.04 12.64
C ALA A 222 -26.14 42.07 13.29
N MET A 223 -25.21 42.67 12.53
CA MET A 223 -24.44 43.87 12.90
C MET A 223 -24.68 44.45 14.31
N GLU A 224 -23.61 44.51 15.13
CA GLU A 224 -23.17 45.78 15.73
C GLU A 224 -21.70 45.73 16.18
N LEU A 225 -21.07 46.89 16.02
CA LEU A 225 -19.67 47.23 16.24
C LEU A 225 -19.48 47.60 17.73
N ASN A 226 -18.41 47.15 18.39
CA ASN A 226 -17.58 47.93 19.33
C ASN A 226 -16.53 47.06 20.04
N THR A 227 -15.25 47.37 19.81
CA THR A 227 -14.14 47.21 20.78
C THR A 227 -14.05 48.49 21.63
N PRO A 228 -13.23 48.60 22.72
CA PRO A 228 -12.13 47.73 23.16
C PRO A 228 -12.08 47.43 24.68
N ALA A 229 -11.29 46.43 25.11
CA ALA A 229 -10.27 46.58 26.16
C ALA A 229 -9.71 45.24 26.71
N ALA A 230 -8.41 45.32 27.03
CA ALA A 230 -7.69 44.65 28.12
C ALA A 230 -7.36 43.15 28.03
N VAL A 231 -6.10 42.92 27.64
CA VAL A 231 -5.27 41.76 27.98
C VAL A 231 -5.06 41.67 29.50
N ARG A 232 -5.36 40.50 30.11
CA ARG A 232 -4.64 39.92 31.26
C ARG A 232 -4.67 38.38 31.19
N PRO A 233 -3.63 37.69 31.68
CA PRO A 233 -3.36 36.28 31.37
C PRO A 233 -4.13 35.34 32.30
N ALA A 234 -4.63 34.23 31.75
CA ALA A 234 -5.27 33.18 32.53
C ALA A 234 -4.22 32.32 33.23
N THR A 235 -4.38 32.17 34.53
CA THR A 235 -3.60 31.35 35.46
C THR A 235 -3.89 29.86 35.28
N THR A 236 -2.87 29.07 35.59
CA THR A 236 -2.80 27.61 35.54
C THR A 236 -3.73 26.96 36.57
N GLU A 237 -5.02 26.77 36.26
CA GLU A 237 -5.90 25.99 37.14
C GLU A 237 -7.12 25.31 36.48
N ASN A 238 -7.20 25.24 35.14
CA ASN A 238 -8.30 24.57 34.43
C ASN A 238 -7.85 23.41 33.51
N ILE A 239 -6.93 22.56 33.99
CA ILE A 239 -6.61 21.27 33.36
C ILE A 239 -6.84 20.12 34.35
N VAL A 240 -8.00 20.10 35.03
CA VAL A 240 -8.52 18.88 35.69
C VAL A 240 -10.05 18.93 35.73
N ALA A 241 -10.72 19.01 34.57
CA ALA A 241 -12.16 18.69 34.46
C ALA A 241 -12.61 18.67 32.99
N CYS A 242 -12.17 17.67 32.23
CA CYS A 242 -12.94 17.12 31.11
C CYS A 242 -12.33 15.76 30.70
N ALA A 243 -12.04 14.94 31.72
CA ALA A 243 -11.83 13.50 31.58
C ALA A 243 -13.15 12.80 31.91
N SER A 244 -14.18 13.02 31.09
CA SER A 244 -15.43 12.25 31.10
C SER A 244 -16.22 12.55 29.83
N GLY A 245 -15.66 12.16 28.69
CA GLY A 245 -16.39 12.01 27.44
C GLY A 245 -16.24 10.57 26.99
N GLU A 246 -17.21 9.73 27.34
CA GLU A 246 -17.33 8.37 26.82
C GLU A 246 -17.42 8.42 25.28
N THR A 247 -16.29 8.26 24.60
CA THR A 247 -16.29 7.78 23.22
C THR A 247 -16.54 6.29 23.27
N LYS A 248 -17.76 5.88 22.95
CA LYS A 248 -18.14 4.47 22.79
C LYS A 248 -17.19 3.81 21.79
N GLU A 249 -16.18 3.11 22.31
CA GLU A 249 -15.47 2.07 21.60
C GLU A 249 -16.50 1.13 20.98
N ILE A 250 -16.44 0.96 19.68
CA ILE A 250 -17.00 -0.23 19.05
C ILE A 250 -16.05 -1.36 19.48
N SER A 251 -16.35 -1.96 20.64
CA SER A 251 -15.60 -3.09 21.20
C SER A 251 -15.40 -4.15 20.13
N VAL A 252 -14.17 -4.66 20.07
CA VAL A 252 -13.75 -5.80 19.23
C VAL A 252 -14.70 -7.00 19.40
N GLU A 253 -15.45 -7.10 20.50
CA GLU A 253 -16.53 -8.07 20.69
C GLU A 253 -17.65 -7.99 19.64
N LYS A 254 -17.99 -6.80 19.12
CA LYS A 254 -19.04 -6.68 18.07
C LYS A 254 -18.58 -7.23 16.72
N ILE A 255 -17.26 -7.21 16.48
CA ILE A 255 -16.63 -7.85 15.32
C ILE A 255 -16.62 -9.37 15.52
N TYR A 256 -16.36 -9.86 16.74
CA TYR A 256 -16.47 -11.28 17.06
C TYR A 256 -17.92 -11.80 16.95
N ILE A 257 -18.92 -11.03 17.36
CA ILE A 257 -20.34 -11.38 17.18
C ILE A 257 -20.72 -11.41 15.70
N PHE A 258 -20.16 -10.53 14.87
CA PHE A 258 -20.32 -10.57 13.41
C PHE A 258 -19.69 -11.83 12.78
N PHE A 259 -18.48 -12.22 13.20
CA PHE A 259 -17.85 -13.49 12.81
C PHE A 259 -18.61 -14.72 13.33
N LEU A 260 -19.29 -14.64 14.48
CA LEU A 260 -20.15 -15.72 14.99
C LEU A 260 -21.48 -15.83 14.23
N VAL A 261 -22.01 -14.72 13.70
CA VAL A 261 -23.18 -14.74 12.80
C VAL A 261 -22.79 -15.29 11.43
N GLU A 262 -21.61 -14.93 10.90
CA GLU A 262 -21.07 -15.48 9.65
C GLU A 262 -20.67 -16.95 9.79
N ALA A 263 -20.01 -17.33 10.90
CA ALA A 263 -19.72 -18.70 11.26
C ALA A 263 -21.00 -19.50 11.57
N GLY A 264 -22.06 -18.85 12.05
CA GLY A 264 -23.39 -19.44 12.26
C GLY A 264 -24.17 -19.64 10.96
N MET A 265 -24.04 -18.73 10.00
CA MET A 265 -24.58 -18.88 8.63
C MET A 265 -23.79 -19.93 7.85
N LEU A 266 -22.47 -19.98 8.03
CA LEU A 266 -21.62 -21.06 7.54
C LEU A 266 -22.00 -22.37 8.23
N LEU A 267 -22.14 -22.44 9.57
CA LEU A 267 -22.59 -23.65 10.27
C LEU A 267 -23.97 -24.09 9.78
N TRP A 268 -24.89 -23.16 9.53
CA TRP A 268 -26.20 -23.45 8.97
C TRP A 268 -26.07 -24.00 7.54
N GLN A 269 -25.23 -23.40 6.68
CA GLN A 269 -24.87 -23.93 5.37
C GLN A 269 -24.17 -25.29 5.44
N TRP A 270 -23.32 -25.55 6.44
CA TRP A 270 -22.61 -26.83 6.69
C TRP A 270 -23.54 -27.90 7.28
N THR A 271 -24.55 -27.52 8.07
CA THR A 271 -25.61 -28.44 8.52
C THR A 271 -26.60 -28.77 7.40
N ALA A 272 -26.90 -27.81 6.52
CA ALA A 272 -27.66 -28.04 5.30
C ALA A 272 -26.88 -28.92 4.30
N LEU A 273 -25.58 -28.67 4.09
CA LEU A 273 -24.66 -29.56 3.34
C LEU A 273 -24.54 -30.93 4.02
N GLY A 274 -24.47 -30.98 5.35
CA GLY A 274 -24.31 -32.20 6.14
C GLY A 274 -25.51 -33.15 6.08
N ILE A 275 -26.72 -32.63 5.84
CA ILE A 275 -27.93 -33.44 5.63
C ILE A 275 -27.93 -34.08 4.22
N GLN A 276 -27.41 -33.38 3.19
CA GLN A 276 -27.35 -33.90 1.81
C GLN A 276 -26.14 -34.81 1.53
N ILE A 277 -25.02 -34.61 2.24
CA ILE A 277 -23.79 -35.42 2.08
C ILE A 277 -23.90 -36.81 2.76
N CYS A 278 -24.97 -37.07 3.52
CA CYS A 278 -25.03 -38.16 4.49
C CYS A 278 -25.18 -39.60 3.94
N SER A 279 -25.26 -39.82 2.62
CA SER A 279 -25.53 -41.18 2.09
C SER A 279 -24.29 -41.93 1.54
N ALA A 280 -23.25 -41.24 1.04
CA ALA A 280 -22.21 -41.93 0.25
C ALA A 280 -20.75 -41.78 0.73
N ALA A 281 -20.41 -40.74 1.51
CA ALA A 281 -19.00 -40.39 1.76
C ALA A 281 -18.45 -40.79 3.15
N LYS A 282 -19.26 -41.43 4.00
CA LYS A 282 -18.94 -41.66 5.42
C LYS A 282 -17.70 -42.55 5.66
N SER A 283 -17.33 -43.45 4.74
CA SER A 283 -16.24 -44.40 5.00
C SER A 283 -14.87 -43.95 4.53
N SER A 284 -14.77 -43.04 3.57
CA SER A 284 -13.49 -42.61 2.97
C SER A 284 -13.00 -41.28 3.55
N LEU A 285 -13.91 -40.36 3.86
CA LEU A 285 -13.56 -39.07 4.47
C LEU A 285 -13.18 -39.21 5.95
N TRP A 286 -13.82 -40.12 6.69
CA TRP A 286 -13.40 -40.42 8.07
C TRP A 286 -12.01 -41.06 8.13
N ARG A 287 -11.66 -41.92 7.16
CA ARG A 287 -10.29 -42.48 7.07
C ARG A 287 -9.24 -41.42 6.70
N ALA A 288 -9.61 -40.39 5.94
CA ALA A 288 -8.72 -39.29 5.59
C ALA A 288 -8.60 -38.20 6.68
N LEU A 289 -9.67 -37.95 7.46
CA LEU A 289 -9.68 -36.93 8.51
C LEU A 289 -9.10 -37.41 9.85
N ALA A 290 -8.96 -38.73 10.07
CA ALA A 290 -8.35 -39.27 11.28
C ALA A 290 -6.81 -39.05 11.36
N HIS A 291 -6.16 -38.58 10.28
CA HIS A 291 -4.71 -38.34 10.22
C HIS A 291 -4.31 -36.86 10.00
N GLY A 292 -5.25 -35.92 10.21
CA GLY A 292 -5.05 -34.48 10.01
C GLY A 292 -3.89 -33.78 10.76
N PRO A 293 -3.39 -34.27 11.91
CA PRO A 293 -2.24 -33.63 12.57
C PRO A 293 -0.91 -33.87 11.85
N ASP A 294 -0.77 -34.98 11.12
CA ASP A 294 0.53 -35.40 10.58
C ASP A 294 0.83 -34.79 9.21
N LEU A 295 -0.17 -34.50 8.38
CA LEU A 295 0.05 -33.92 7.04
C LEU A 295 0.56 -32.48 7.09
N ILE A 296 0.09 -31.69 8.07
CA ILE A 296 0.57 -30.31 8.28
C ILE A 296 2.00 -30.33 8.83
N HIS A 297 2.31 -31.24 9.77
CA HIS A 297 3.66 -31.43 10.25
C HIS A 297 4.60 -31.98 9.16
N GLN A 298 4.14 -32.84 8.27
CA GLN A 298 4.93 -33.42 7.18
C GLN A 298 5.20 -32.41 6.05
N ILE A 299 4.22 -31.56 5.73
CA ILE A 299 4.41 -30.43 4.79
C ILE A 299 5.34 -29.38 5.41
N LEU A 300 5.20 -29.06 6.70
CA LEU A 300 6.11 -28.15 7.41
C LEU A 300 7.52 -28.75 7.59
N PHE A 301 7.65 -30.07 7.71
CA PHE A 301 8.93 -30.76 7.83
C PHE A 301 9.67 -30.83 6.49
N GLU A 302 9.00 -31.14 5.39
CA GLU A 302 9.57 -31.11 4.02
C GLU A 302 9.98 -29.68 3.59
N LEU A 303 9.21 -28.67 4.02
CA LEU A 303 9.57 -27.25 3.81
C LEU A 303 10.74 -26.79 4.69
N LYS A 304 10.94 -27.40 5.86
CA LYS A 304 12.09 -27.09 6.74
C LYS A 304 13.38 -27.76 6.26
N ASN A 305 13.27 -28.93 5.63
CA ASN A 305 14.42 -29.72 5.18
C ASN A 305 15.00 -29.26 3.82
N THR A 306 14.30 -28.37 3.10
CA THR A 306 14.81 -27.74 1.85
C THR A 306 15.60 -26.45 2.10
N GLN A 307 15.70 -25.98 3.35
CA GLN A 307 16.42 -24.77 3.75
C GLN A 307 17.71 -25.03 4.55
N GLU A 308 18.05 -26.28 4.85
CA GLU A 308 19.28 -26.70 5.57
C GLU A 308 20.48 -26.88 4.62
N LEU A 309 20.79 -25.85 3.84
CA LEU A 309 22.08 -25.69 3.19
C LEU A 309 22.30 -24.18 3.05
N ILE A 310 22.85 -23.58 4.10
CA ILE A 310 23.87 -22.51 4.13
C ILE A 310 23.84 -21.93 5.57
N TYR A 311 25.05 -21.76 6.12
CA TYR A 311 25.43 -21.13 7.41
C TYR A 311 25.64 -22.07 8.60
N LEU A 312 26.79 -22.74 8.58
CA LEU A 312 27.60 -22.91 9.80
C LEU A 312 28.14 -21.53 10.22
N LEU A 313 27.74 -21.05 11.39
CA LEU A 313 28.41 -20.00 12.15
C LEU A 313 28.93 -20.60 13.47
N PRO A 314 30.03 -20.08 14.04
CA PRO A 314 30.20 -20.08 15.49
C PRO A 314 29.85 -18.70 16.10
N GLU A 315 29.23 -18.82 17.27
CA GLU A 315 28.62 -17.85 18.20
C GLU A 315 29.66 -17.07 19.07
N PRO A 316 29.21 -16.13 19.95
CA PRO A 316 29.86 -14.85 20.25
C PRO A 316 30.61 -14.80 21.59
N VAL A 317 31.25 -13.66 21.88
CA VAL A 317 31.81 -13.34 23.20
C VAL A 317 31.21 -12.04 23.75
N ASN A 318 30.56 -12.17 24.90
CA ASN A 318 30.09 -11.10 25.78
C ASN A 318 31.24 -10.23 26.33
N SER A 319 30.96 -8.95 26.59
CA SER A 319 31.34 -8.34 27.88
C SER A 319 30.49 -7.11 28.21
N THR A 320 30.32 -6.94 29.50
CA THR A 320 29.31 -6.15 30.23
C THR A 320 29.84 -4.83 30.80
N ASN A 321 28.91 -3.88 31.01
CA ASN A 321 28.87 -2.74 31.96
C ASN A 321 29.16 -1.31 31.44
N PRO A 322 28.28 -0.33 31.74
CA PRO A 322 28.56 1.12 31.77
C PRO A 322 28.70 1.63 33.24
N PRO A 323 28.81 2.93 33.55
CA PRO A 323 29.41 4.09 32.86
C PRO A 323 30.45 4.82 33.76
N SER A 324 31.27 5.71 33.21
CA SER A 324 31.77 6.87 33.99
C SER A 324 32.27 8.01 33.09
N ASN A 325 31.93 9.22 33.54
CA ASN A 325 32.34 10.51 33.02
C ASN A 325 33.86 10.63 32.90
N ASN A 326 34.34 11.28 31.84
CA ASN A 326 35.34 12.36 31.94
C ASN A 326 35.47 13.10 30.59
N TYR A 327 35.10 14.37 30.61
CA TYR A 327 35.56 15.35 29.63
C TYR A 327 37.08 15.48 29.76
N THR A 328 37.81 15.20 28.68
CA THR A 328 39.16 15.74 28.50
C THR A 328 39.31 16.12 27.04
N ARG A 329 39.53 17.40 26.80
CA ARG A 329 39.76 18.00 25.48
C ARG A 329 41.07 17.42 24.92
N SER A 330 40.99 16.42 24.04
CA SER A 330 42.16 15.93 23.30
C SER A 330 42.32 16.72 22.01
N ILE A 331 43.22 17.69 22.03
CA ILE A 331 43.83 18.23 20.81
C ILE A 331 44.79 17.16 20.31
N THR A 332 44.35 16.34 19.37
CA THR A 332 45.25 15.46 18.59
C THR A 332 45.58 16.15 17.27
N PRO A 333 46.85 16.52 17.02
CA PRO A 333 47.30 16.86 15.69
C PRO A 333 47.45 15.57 14.87
N ASN A 334 47.10 15.61 13.59
CA ASN A 334 47.16 14.51 12.60
C ASN A 334 45.86 13.72 12.36
N LEU A 335 44.70 14.37 12.40
CA LEU A 335 43.64 14.00 11.45
C LEU A 335 44.01 14.60 10.08
N PRO A 336 43.84 13.87 8.97
CA PRO A 336 43.96 14.49 7.65
C PRO A 336 43.02 15.70 7.62
N MET A 337 43.59 16.91 7.47
CA MET A 337 42.78 18.12 7.38
C MET A 337 41.88 17.95 6.17
N ARG A 338 40.56 17.89 6.40
CA ARG A 338 39.59 17.84 5.30
C ARG A 338 39.80 19.12 4.47
N PRO A 339 39.85 19.03 3.13
CA PRO A 339 39.86 20.22 2.29
C PRO A 339 38.69 21.12 2.71
N ARG A 340 38.93 22.44 2.82
CA ARG A 340 37.89 23.38 3.29
C ARG A 340 36.60 23.33 2.47
N ASP A 341 36.70 22.88 1.23
CA ASP A 341 35.55 22.74 0.33
C ASP A 341 34.67 21.53 0.63
N HIS A 342 35.16 20.56 1.41
CA HIS A 342 34.41 19.36 1.82
C HIS A 342 33.67 19.57 3.16
N MET A 343 33.67 20.80 3.68
CA MET A 343 33.01 21.14 4.95
C MET A 343 31.66 21.81 4.66
N TRP A 344 30.70 21.61 5.56
CA TRP A 344 29.41 22.29 5.45
C TRP A 344 29.59 23.81 5.51
N LYS A 345 28.88 24.52 4.65
CA LYS A 345 28.94 25.99 4.54
C LYS A 345 27.56 26.57 4.79
N LYS A 346 27.47 27.61 5.63
CA LYS A 346 26.19 28.30 5.88
C LYS A 346 25.61 28.92 4.59
N PRO A 347 24.27 29.04 4.47
CA PRO A 347 23.65 29.68 3.33
C PRO A 347 23.95 31.18 3.25
N SER A 348 23.58 31.79 2.12
CA SER A 348 23.68 33.25 1.95
C SER A 348 22.69 33.97 2.87
N TYR A 349 22.98 35.23 3.21
CA TYR A 349 22.16 36.04 4.10
C TYR A 349 20.67 36.04 3.70
N GLY A 350 19.79 35.75 4.67
CA GLY A 350 18.34 35.67 4.50
C GLY A 350 17.84 34.49 3.65
N MET A 351 18.64 33.44 3.48
CA MET A 351 18.25 32.17 2.84
C MET A 351 18.19 31.05 3.87
N VAL A 352 17.25 30.12 3.69
CA VAL A 352 17.17 28.88 4.47
C VAL A 352 17.77 27.74 3.64
N LYS A 353 18.61 26.91 4.25
CA LYS A 353 19.24 25.76 3.60
C LYS A 353 18.61 24.45 4.07
N VAL A 354 18.33 23.56 3.13
CA VAL A 354 18.07 22.15 3.42
C VAL A 354 19.20 21.29 2.86
N ASN A 355 19.76 20.42 3.70
CA ASN A 355 20.63 19.33 3.28
C ASN A 355 19.82 18.05 3.24
N VAL A 356 19.92 17.29 2.15
CA VAL A 356 19.19 16.04 1.96
C VAL A 356 20.12 14.90 1.58
N ASP A 357 19.77 13.68 1.96
CA ASP A 357 20.49 12.46 1.57
C ASP A 357 19.54 11.26 1.50
N ALA A 358 19.93 10.23 0.75
CA ALA A 358 19.21 8.98 0.63
C ALA A 358 20.05 7.75 1.02
N ALA A 359 19.49 6.90 1.87
CA ALA A 359 19.93 5.52 2.04
C ALA A 359 19.18 4.62 1.06
N PHE A 360 19.87 3.70 0.38
CA PHE A 360 19.26 2.73 -0.55
C PHE A 360 19.78 1.31 -0.30
N HIS A 361 18.90 0.33 -0.43
CA HIS A 361 19.22 -1.09 -0.36
C HIS A 361 18.66 -1.83 -1.57
N ALA A 362 19.59 -2.29 -2.42
CA ALA A 362 19.28 -2.87 -3.73
C ALA A 362 18.43 -4.15 -3.64
N ASP A 363 18.71 -5.03 -2.68
CA ASP A 363 18.07 -6.35 -2.62
C ASP A 363 16.58 -6.27 -2.24
N THR A 364 16.21 -5.27 -1.43
CA THR A 364 14.81 -5.05 -1.03
C THR A 364 14.14 -3.95 -1.83
N LEU A 365 14.87 -3.30 -2.75
CA LEU A 365 14.44 -2.10 -3.47
C LEU A 365 13.83 -1.06 -2.52
N SER A 366 14.42 -0.86 -1.34
CA SER A 366 13.90 0.08 -0.34
C SER A 366 14.97 1.08 0.01
N GLY A 367 14.56 2.27 0.42
CA GLY A 367 15.46 3.31 0.90
C GLY A 367 14.90 4.08 2.07
N ALA A 368 15.58 5.14 2.43
CA ALA A 368 15.08 6.17 3.32
C ALA A 368 15.73 7.49 2.92
N SER A 369 15.07 8.61 3.17
CA SER A 369 15.65 9.93 2.95
C SER A 369 15.71 10.69 4.26
N GLY A 370 16.77 11.46 4.48
CA GLY A 370 16.90 12.42 5.57
C GLY A 370 16.97 13.85 5.04
N ALA A 371 16.41 14.80 5.79
CA ALA A 371 16.50 16.23 5.50
C ALA A 371 16.71 17.03 6.79
N VAL A 372 17.63 17.99 6.76
CA VAL A 372 17.85 18.95 7.86
C VAL A 372 17.84 20.38 7.33
N VAL A 373 17.10 21.26 8.02
CA VAL A 373 16.86 22.65 7.64
C VAL A 373 17.54 23.58 8.63
N ARG A 374 18.33 24.52 8.12
CA ARG A 374 19.09 25.52 8.88
C ARG A 374 18.99 26.90 8.26
N ASP A 375 19.01 27.94 9.08
CA ASP A 375 18.97 29.33 8.61
C ASP A 375 20.38 29.90 8.30
N ASP A 376 20.45 31.18 7.94
CA ASP A 376 21.69 31.90 7.65
C ASP A 376 22.51 32.28 8.90
N LYS A 377 21.93 32.10 10.09
CA LYS A 377 22.59 32.19 11.40
C LYS A 377 23.11 30.84 11.88
N VAL A 378 22.90 29.78 11.09
CA VAL A 378 23.27 28.39 11.39
C VAL A 378 22.35 27.75 12.45
N ASP A 379 21.24 28.40 12.78
CA ASP A 379 20.27 27.86 13.72
C ASP A 379 19.49 26.70 13.07
N PHE A 380 19.27 25.65 13.85
CA PHE A 380 18.42 24.52 13.46
C PHE A 380 16.96 24.98 13.43
N ILE A 381 16.27 24.72 12.33
CA ILE A 381 14.83 25.00 12.19
C ILE A 381 14.04 23.70 12.32
N ALA A 382 14.36 22.72 11.47
CA ALA A 382 13.63 21.46 11.43
C ALA A 382 14.47 20.33 10.85
N ALA A 383 14.07 19.10 11.13
CA ALA A 383 14.55 17.93 10.42
C ALA A 383 13.39 16.97 10.16
N ALA A 384 13.53 16.17 9.12
CA ALA A 384 12.62 15.07 8.88
C ALA A 384 13.34 13.92 8.20
N SER A 385 12.73 12.74 8.32
CA SER A 385 13.20 11.55 7.65
C SER A 385 12.01 10.70 7.20
N TRP A 386 12.16 10.04 6.06
CA TRP A 386 11.10 9.25 5.45
C TRP A 386 11.64 7.90 5.03
N PHE A 387 10.98 6.85 5.49
CA PHE A 387 11.23 5.51 4.97
C PHE A 387 10.60 5.41 3.57
N ILE A 388 11.35 4.92 2.60
CA ILE A 388 10.93 4.75 1.21
C ILE A 388 10.79 3.25 0.97
N PRO A 389 9.57 2.67 1.06
CA PRO A 389 9.41 1.22 1.04
C PRO A 389 9.81 0.57 -0.29
N HIS A 390 9.64 1.32 -1.39
CA HIS A 390 9.97 0.90 -2.74
C HIS A 390 10.62 2.06 -3.49
N VAL A 391 11.82 1.85 -3.99
CA VAL A 391 12.56 2.74 -4.88
C VAL A 391 13.45 1.89 -5.77
N TRP A 392 13.52 2.24 -7.05
CA TRP A 392 14.07 1.36 -8.08
C TRP A 392 15.60 1.35 -8.10
N ASP A 393 16.22 2.50 -7.89
CA ASP A 393 17.66 2.68 -7.91
C ASP A 393 18.10 3.81 -6.96
N VAL A 394 19.42 3.97 -6.82
CA VAL A 394 20.02 5.00 -5.97
C VAL A 394 19.62 6.40 -6.46
N ASP A 395 19.70 6.65 -7.76
CA ASP A 395 19.42 7.96 -8.37
C ASP A 395 17.99 8.44 -8.06
N SER A 396 17.02 7.54 -8.13
CA SER A 396 15.62 7.78 -7.78
C SER A 396 15.46 8.09 -6.29
N ALA A 397 16.21 7.40 -5.42
CA ALA A 397 16.18 7.64 -3.98
C ALA A 397 16.69 9.04 -3.63
N GLU A 398 17.76 9.48 -4.31
CA GLU A 398 18.35 10.80 -4.15
C GLU A 398 17.39 11.91 -4.62
N LEU A 399 16.74 11.73 -5.76
CA LEU A 399 15.72 12.67 -6.24
C LEU A 399 14.51 12.74 -5.31
N MET A 400 14.09 11.60 -4.74
CA MET A 400 13.02 11.57 -3.73
C MET A 400 13.45 12.26 -2.44
N ALA A 401 14.72 12.17 -2.03
CA ALA A 401 15.25 12.90 -0.88
C ALA A 401 15.18 14.41 -1.11
N ILE A 402 15.57 14.90 -2.29
CA ILE A 402 15.41 16.31 -2.66
C ILE A 402 13.95 16.72 -2.63
N ARG A 403 13.05 15.94 -3.24
CA ARG A 403 11.60 16.24 -3.21
C ARG A 403 11.08 16.38 -1.79
N ASN A 404 11.42 15.43 -0.90
CA ASN A 404 10.97 15.44 0.49
C ASN A 404 11.54 16.64 1.26
N GLY A 405 12.79 17.04 0.97
CA GLY A 405 13.38 18.27 1.50
C GLY A 405 12.66 19.54 1.07
N ILE A 406 12.26 19.64 -0.21
CA ILE A 406 11.44 20.76 -0.72
C ILE A 406 10.07 20.78 -0.03
N TYR A 407 9.45 19.61 0.16
CA TYR A 407 8.18 19.49 0.86
C TYR A 407 8.28 19.98 2.32
N LEU A 408 9.34 19.61 3.03
CA LEU A 408 9.61 20.11 4.39
C LEU A 408 9.74 21.64 4.40
N LEU A 409 10.52 22.21 3.48
CA LEU A 409 10.67 23.67 3.38
C LEU A 409 9.35 24.40 3.08
N SER A 410 8.51 23.82 2.23
CA SER A 410 7.17 24.35 1.94
C SER A 410 6.28 24.31 3.18
N SER A 411 6.32 23.21 3.95
CA SER A 411 5.52 23.05 5.17
C SER A 411 5.90 24.02 6.29
N ILE A 412 7.16 24.43 6.36
CA ILE A 412 7.67 25.45 7.31
C ILE A 412 7.27 26.87 6.85
N GLY A 413 6.91 27.06 5.58
CA GLY A 413 6.60 28.37 5.00
C GLY A 413 7.82 29.18 4.59
N CYS A 414 8.94 28.52 4.28
CA CYS A 414 10.14 29.19 3.78
C CYS A 414 9.91 29.72 2.33
N THR A 415 10.43 30.91 2.01
CA THR A 415 10.25 31.52 0.67
C THR A 415 11.54 31.67 -0.14
N LYS A 416 12.70 31.68 0.52
CA LYS A 416 14.03 31.81 -0.08
C LYS A 416 14.91 30.66 0.39
N ILE A 417 15.11 29.67 -0.48
CA ILE A 417 15.67 28.38 -0.10
C ILE A 417 16.87 27.95 -0.94
N GLU A 418 17.77 27.21 -0.31
CA GLU A 418 18.93 26.56 -0.92
C GLU A 418 18.87 25.06 -0.61
N VAL A 419 18.76 24.22 -1.64
CA VAL A 419 18.71 22.77 -1.52
C VAL A 419 20.09 22.20 -1.83
N GLU A 420 20.67 21.45 -0.90
CA GLU A 420 21.96 20.78 -1.05
C GLU A 420 21.83 19.25 -0.97
N SER A 421 22.45 18.56 -1.92
CA SER A 421 22.59 17.10 -1.97
C SER A 421 24.02 16.75 -2.38
N ASP A 422 24.52 15.58 -1.99
CA ASP A 422 25.80 15.05 -2.43
C ASP A 422 25.71 14.16 -3.69
N CYS A 423 24.50 14.00 -4.23
CA CYS A 423 24.27 13.37 -5.51
C CYS A 423 24.33 14.41 -6.64
N LEU A 424 25.48 14.50 -7.32
CA LEU A 424 25.67 15.42 -8.45
C LEU A 424 24.62 15.22 -9.54
N PHE A 425 24.29 13.95 -9.83
CA PHE A 425 23.27 13.60 -10.81
C PHE A 425 21.91 14.21 -10.48
N ALA A 426 21.46 14.11 -9.23
CA ALA A 426 20.17 14.64 -8.79
C ALA A 426 20.15 16.18 -8.83
N VAL A 427 21.26 16.82 -8.46
CA VAL A 427 21.40 18.29 -8.53
C VAL A 427 21.37 18.79 -9.97
N GLU A 428 22.17 18.22 -10.88
CA GLU A 428 22.20 18.62 -12.29
C GLU A 428 20.85 18.41 -12.96
N THR A 429 20.20 17.27 -12.69
CA THR A 429 18.85 16.95 -13.16
C THR A 429 17.83 18.01 -12.75
N LEU A 430 17.89 18.49 -11.51
CA LEU A 430 16.97 19.51 -10.99
C LEU A 430 17.36 20.94 -11.37
N GLN A 431 18.58 21.17 -11.85
CA GLN A 431 18.94 22.45 -12.48
C GLN A 431 18.42 22.53 -13.92
N SER A 432 18.29 21.40 -14.62
CA SER A 432 17.76 21.30 -15.99
C SER A 432 16.47 20.45 -16.05
N MET A 433 15.46 20.80 -15.25
CA MET A 433 14.24 19.99 -15.06
C MET A 433 13.44 19.74 -16.34
N ASP A 434 13.55 20.62 -17.35
CA ASP A 434 12.69 20.60 -18.55
C ASP A 434 13.00 19.46 -19.53
N ASP A 435 14.22 18.92 -19.49
CA ASP A 435 14.71 17.95 -20.46
C ASP A 435 14.78 16.51 -19.91
N TYR A 436 14.34 16.30 -18.66
CA TYR A 436 14.51 15.01 -17.98
C TYR A 436 13.42 13.99 -18.38
N MET A 437 13.82 12.90 -19.06
CA MET A 437 12.93 11.88 -19.62
C MET A 437 13.18 10.45 -19.10
N ARG A 438 13.66 10.29 -17.86
CA ARG A 438 13.84 8.98 -17.20
C ARG A 438 12.61 8.57 -16.36
N PRO A 439 12.50 7.30 -15.90
CA PRO A 439 11.33 6.78 -15.18
C PRO A 439 10.94 7.55 -13.90
N ASP A 440 11.93 8.11 -13.22
CA ASP A 440 11.88 9.00 -12.06
C ASP A 440 11.51 10.46 -12.41
N GLY A 441 11.20 10.75 -13.69
CA GLY A 441 10.76 12.07 -14.14
C GLY A 441 9.45 12.54 -13.49
N ALA A 442 8.66 11.65 -12.89
CA ALA A 442 7.53 12.04 -12.05
C ALA A 442 7.99 12.80 -10.79
N VAL A 443 9.06 12.32 -10.14
CA VAL A 443 9.67 12.97 -8.97
C VAL A 443 10.26 14.32 -9.36
N VAL A 444 10.92 14.40 -10.51
CA VAL A 444 11.45 15.67 -11.06
C VAL A 444 10.32 16.66 -11.36
N ALA A 445 9.20 16.20 -11.93
CA ALA A 445 8.03 17.05 -12.17
C ALA A 445 7.37 17.53 -10.87
N GLU A 446 7.33 16.70 -9.83
CA GLU A 446 6.88 17.09 -8.49
C GLU A 446 7.82 18.15 -7.88
N CYS A 447 9.14 17.94 -7.95
CA CYS A 447 10.13 18.95 -7.55
C CYS A 447 9.91 20.26 -8.30
N LYS A 448 9.67 20.21 -9.61
CA LYS A 448 9.38 21.39 -10.43
C LYS A 448 8.13 22.12 -9.96
N GLN A 449 7.05 21.39 -9.72
CA GLN A 449 5.79 21.97 -9.26
C GLN A 449 5.95 22.63 -7.89
N LEU A 450 6.59 21.95 -6.95
CA LEU A 450 6.88 22.49 -5.61
C LEU A 450 7.81 23.72 -5.69
N SER A 451 8.73 23.75 -6.66
CA SER A 451 9.68 24.84 -6.84
C SER A 451 9.01 26.17 -7.21
N ILE A 452 7.79 26.15 -7.79
CA ILE A 452 7.05 27.34 -8.21
C ILE A 452 6.62 28.19 -7.02
N ASP A 453 6.42 27.58 -5.85
CA ASP A 453 5.90 28.27 -4.65
C ASP A 453 6.98 29.08 -3.91
N PHE A 454 8.26 28.99 -4.33
CA PHE A 454 9.37 29.70 -3.70
C PHE A 454 9.81 30.93 -4.50
N ASN A 455 9.94 32.07 -3.83
CA ASN A 455 10.45 33.31 -4.42
C ASN A 455 11.90 33.17 -4.93
N LYS A 456 12.70 32.34 -4.27
CA LYS A 456 14.07 32.03 -4.68
C LYS A 456 14.41 30.61 -4.27
N LEU A 457 14.85 29.81 -5.23
CA LEU A 457 15.27 28.42 -5.04
C LEU A 457 16.58 28.18 -5.80
N SER A 458 17.55 27.51 -5.17
CA SER A 458 18.74 27.02 -5.86
C SER A 458 19.13 25.61 -5.42
N PHE A 459 19.47 24.75 -6.37
CA PHE A 459 20.07 23.44 -6.10
C PHE A 459 21.59 23.52 -6.16
N LYS A 460 22.28 22.92 -5.18
CA LYS A 460 23.73 22.90 -5.09
C LYS A 460 24.24 21.50 -4.73
N HIS A 461 25.34 21.12 -5.35
CA HIS A 461 26.06 19.91 -4.98
C HIS A 461 26.99 20.19 -3.79
N CYS A 462 27.06 19.26 -2.85
CA CYS A 462 28.00 19.27 -1.73
C CYS A 462 28.78 17.94 -1.67
N TYR A 463 29.89 17.92 -0.94
CA TYR A 463 30.61 16.66 -0.71
C TYR A 463 29.95 15.87 0.42
N ARG A 464 30.05 14.53 0.39
CA ARG A 464 29.47 13.65 1.42
C ARG A 464 29.88 14.02 2.84
N GLU A 465 31.11 14.49 3.01
CA GLU A 465 31.64 14.91 4.31
C GLU A 465 30.96 16.17 4.88
N ALA A 466 30.34 16.98 4.02
CA ALA A 466 29.52 18.14 4.35
C ALA A 466 28.04 17.79 4.54
N ASN A 467 27.61 16.58 4.17
CA ASN A 467 26.20 16.14 4.17
C ASN A 467 25.86 15.15 5.30
N ARG A 468 26.77 14.94 6.26
CA ARG A 468 26.68 13.86 7.27
C ARG A 468 25.41 13.89 8.13
N VAL A 469 24.84 15.06 8.40
CA VAL A 469 23.62 15.18 9.20
C VAL A 469 22.43 14.57 8.47
N ALA A 470 22.29 14.83 7.16
CA ALA A 470 21.22 14.28 6.35
C ALA A 470 21.38 12.77 6.14
N ASP A 471 22.63 12.31 5.94
CA ASP A 471 22.99 10.89 5.83
C ASP A 471 22.62 10.11 7.10
N GLU A 472 22.97 10.62 8.28
CA GLU A 472 22.62 9.97 9.55
C GLU A 472 21.10 9.96 9.81
N LEU A 473 20.37 11.00 9.38
CA LEU A 473 18.90 10.99 9.39
C LEU A 473 18.32 9.89 8.49
N GLY A 474 18.84 9.76 7.26
CA GLY A 474 18.45 8.74 6.32
C GLY A 474 18.73 7.32 6.84
N LYS A 475 19.96 7.07 7.31
CA LYS A 475 20.38 5.78 7.89
C LYS A 475 19.58 5.40 9.12
N HIS A 476 19.38 6.35 10.05
CA HIS A 476 18.59 6.11 11.24
C HIS A 476 17.17 5.68 10.87
N CYS A 477 16.51 6.43 9.99
CA CYS A 477 15.18 6.11 9.48
C CYS A 477 15.14 4.77 8.75
N PHE A 478 16.16 4.43 7.96
CA PHE A 478 16.27 3.14 7.29
C PHE A 478 16.35 1.97 8.28
N SER A 479 17.14 2.13 9.36
CA SER A 479 17.33 1.12 10.39
C SER A 479 16.04 0.83 11.17
N ILE A 480 15.28 1.88 11.51
CA ILE A 480 14.06 1.73 12.32
C ILE A 480 12.79 1.55 11.47
N ARG A 481 12.85 1.91 10.17
CA ARG A 481 11.74 1.91 9.19
C ARG A 481 10.54 2.75 9.59
N VAL A 482 10.78 3.81 10.36
CA VAL A 482 9.76 4.73 10.86
C VAL A 482 10.16 6.15 10.43
N PRO A 483 9.27 6.90 9.76
CA PRO A 483 9.51 8.30 9.46
C PRO A 483 9.53 9.13 10.74
N GLY A 484 10.35 10.19 10.76
CA GLY A 484 10.46 11.11 11.88
C GLY A 484 10.36 12.55 11.42
N SER A 485 9.84 13.42 12.28
CA SER A 485 9.76 14.87 12.09
C SER A 485 10.12 15.56 13.39
N TRP A 486 10.93 16.60 13.29
CA TRP A 486 11.43 17.36 14.42
C TRP A 486 11.38 18.84 14.10
N ASP A 487 10.52 19.56 14.83
CA ASP A 487 10.31 21.00 14.69
C ASP A 487 10.95 21.69 15.89
N ASP A 488 11.90 22.61 15.67
CA ASP A 488 12.63 23.39 16.69
C ASP A 488 13.36 22.56 17.79
N ILE A 489 13.30 21.23 17.75
CA ILE A 489 13.93 20.31 18.70
C ILE A 489 14.95 19.44 17.97
N ILE A 490 16.22 19.54 18.35
CA ILE A 490 17.28 18.75 17.76
C ILE A 490 17.21 17.30 18.27
N PRO A 491 17.15 16.28 17.40
CA PRO A 491 17.27 14.89 17.80
C PRO A 491 18.67 14.57 18.38
N ASP A 492 18.70 13.88 19.51
CA ASP A 492 19.95 13.55 20.24
C ASP A 492 21.01 12.89 19.34
N PHE A 493 20.59 12.00 18.45
CA PHE A 493 21.49 11.22 17.59
C PHE A 493 22.19 12.06 16.51
N ILE A 494 21.69 13.26 16.16
CA ILE A 494 22.36 14.17 15.22
C ILE A 494 22.98 15.41 15.87
N SER A 495 22.72 15.65 17.15
CA SER A 495 23.19 16.84 17.88
C SER A 495 24.70 17.08 17.74
N HIS A 496 25.50 16.01 17.90
CA HIS A 496 26.95 16.07 17.79
C HIS A 496 27.45 16.39 16.36
N LEU A 497 26.69 16.03 15.33
CA LEU A 497 27.03 16.33 13.93
C LEU A 497 26.75 17.79 13.60
N LEU A 498 25.64 18.34 14.10
CA LEU A 498 25.32 19.77 13.98
C LEU A 498 26.39 20.63 14.67
N VAL A 499 26.84 20.24 15.86
CA VAL A 499 27.94 20.93 16.56
C VAL A 499 29.24 20.88 15.76
N ASN A 500 29.55 19.74 15.12
CA ASN A 500 30.72 19.61 14.26
C ASN A 500 30.65 20.58 13.07
N ASP A 501 29.49 20.71 12.43
CA ASP A 501 29.29 21.67 11.32
C ASP A 501 29.44 23.13 11.79
N MET A 502 29.01 23.45 13.03
CA MET A 502 29.14 24.80 13.61
C MET A 502 30.55 25.14 14.09
N SER A 503 31.32 24.15 14.57
CA SER A 503 32.68 24.34 15.10
C SER A 503 33.72 24.77 14.04
N ILE A 504 33.30 24.83 12.78
CA ILE A 504 34.13 25.02 11.59
C ILE A 504 33.85 26.38 10.90
N ILE A 505 32.78 27.08 11.29
CA ILE A 505 32.36 28.41 10.79
C ILE A 505 32.87 29.50 11.73
#